data_AF-A0A6N7L0U2-F1
#
_entry.id   AF-A0A6N7L0U2-F1
#
_cell.length_a   1.000
_cell.length_b   1.000
_cell.length_c   1.000
_cell.angle_alpha   90.00
_cell.angle_beta   90.00
_cell.angle_gamma   90.00
#
_symmetry.space_group_name_H-M   'P 1'
#
loop_
_entity.id
_entity.type
_entity.pdbx_description
1 polymer ?
#
loop_
_entity_poly.entity_id
_entity_poly.type
_entity_poly.pdbx_seq_one_letter_code
_entity_poly.pdbx_strand_id
1 'polypeptide(L)'
;MSQTRFGVTSRALKFAALGGLLSTTFEAVHGLADQWCQLSRDAVLKGLHGTTRVRLDGTVATEADIADPHVRTVKAGTLGWLCAARHGLTYSGVQLTAGVAVTRALGYRLPARAWLAGTAITLVTHTVIDRRRPLTAVARCLGKGGYLETATVVRTPGEAPDHGGPGTALFELDQAAHRALGVLAAVVTAVVARRGDR
;
A
#
# COMPACT_ATOMS: atom_id res chain seq x y z
N MET A 1 37.36 -17.51 -33.75
CA MET A 1 35.92 -17.40 -33.44
C MET A 1 35.78 -17.20 -31.94
N SER A 2 35.40 -15.99 -31.55
CA SER A 2 35.30 -15.56 -30.15
C SER A 2 34.10 -16.22 -29.50
N GLN A 3 34.33 -17.06 -28.48
CA GLN A 3 33.26 -17.57 -27.63
C GLN A 3 32.78 -16.42 -26.73
N THR A 4 31.66 -15.81 -27.11
CA THR A 4 30.96 -14.83 -26.28
C THR A 4 30.47 -15.54 -25.01
N ARG A 5 31.20 -15.38 -23.90
CA ARG A 5 30.78 -15.84 -22.57
C ARG A 5 29.53 -15.06 -22.15
N PHE A 6 28.34 -15.53 -22.51
CA PHE A 6 27.10 -15.19 -21.81
C PHE A 6 27.06 -15.91 -20.46
N GLY A 7 28.01 -15.55 -19.59
CA GLY A 7 28.05 -16.00 -18.20
C GLY A 7 27.10 -15.20 -17.33
N VAL A 8 25.81 -15.13 -17.69
CA VAL A 8 24.80 -14.79 -16.68
C VAL A 8 24.78 -15.98 -15.73
N THR A 9 25.46 -15.85 -14.59
CA THR A 9 25.52 -16.91 -13.58
C THR A 9 24.09 -17.37 -13.28
N SER A 10 23.86 -18.69 -13.21
CA SER A 10 22.54 -19.29 -12.94
C SER A 10 21.82 -18.66 -11.74
N ARG A 11 22.57 -18.09 -10.79
CA ARG A 11 22.09 -17.34 -9.63
C ARG A 11 21.43 -16.01 -9.98
N ALA A 12 21.95 -15.25 -10.94
CA ALA A 12 21.35 -13.98 -11.38
C ALA A 12 20.05 -14.22 -12.14
N LEU A 13 19.99 -15.27 -12.98
CA LEU A 13 18.76 -15.70 -13.65
C LEU A 13 17.69 -16.14 -12.64
N LYS A 14 18.05 -16.99 -11.66
CA LYS A 14 17.12 -17.41 -10.60
C LYS A 14 16.58 -16.23 -9.79
N PHE A 15 17.43 -15.24 -9.51
CA PHE A 15 17.02 -14.01 -8.83
C PHE A 15 16.03 -13.20 -9.65
N ALA A 16 16.35 -12.93 -10.92
CA ALA A 16 15.49 -12.16 -11.80
C ALA A 16 14.14 -12.86 -12.01
N ALA A 17 14.15 -14.19 -12.18
CA ALA A 17 12.94 -15.00 -12.31
C ALA A 17 12.06 -14.92 -11.06
N LEU A 18 12.64 -15.11 -9.87
CA LEU A 18 11.90 -15.03 -8.60
C LEU A 18 11.38 -13.61 -8.33
N GLY A 19 12.23 -12.59 -8.51
CA GLY A 19 11.86 -11.19 -8.31
C GLY A 19 10.76 -10.75 -9.28
N GLY A 20 10.86 -11.15 -10.55
CA GLY A 20 9.85 -10.92 -11.56
C GLY A 20 8.53 -11.62 -11.23
N LEU A 21 8.58 -12.91 -10.86
CA LEU A 21 7.41 -13.68 -10.46
C LEU A 21 6.65 -13.02 -9.29
N LEU A 22 7.39 -12.64 -8.24
CA LEU A 22 6.81 -11.98 -7.08
C LEU A 22 6.23 -10.61 -7.44
N SER A 23 6.96 -9.80 -8.24
CA SER A 23 6.49 -8.47 -8.67
C SER A 23 5.19 -8.57 -9.46
N THR A 24 5.12 -9.48 -10.43
CA THR A 24 3.90 -9.71 -11.23
C THR A 24 2.75 -10.21 -10.36
N THR A 25 3.03 -11.12 -9.41
CA THR A 25 2.01 -11.61 -8.48
C THR A 25 1.44 -10.47 -7.62
N PHE A 26 2.31 -9.63 -7.08
CA PHE A 26 1.93 -8.53 -6.20
C PHE A 26 1.14 -7.45 -6.95
N GLU A 27 1.54 -7.12 -8.18
CA GLU A 27 0.77 -6.23 -9.08
C GLU A 27 -0.62 -6.81 -9.35
N ALA A 28 -0.71 -8.09 -9.70
CA ALA A 28 -1.97 -8.72 -10.08
C ALA A 28 -2.99 -8.77 -8.93
N VAL A 29 -2.53 -8.94 -7.68
CA VAL A 29 -3.42 -8.96 -6.50
C VAL A 29 -3.64 -7.59 -5.88
N HIS A 30 -2.96 -6.55 -6.35
CA HIS A 30 -3.06 -5.20 -5.79
C HIS A 30 -4.51 -4.70 -5.77
N GLY A 31 -5.20 -4.74 -6.92
CA GLY A 31 -6.59 -4.30 -7.02
C GLY A 31 -7.55 -5.12 -6.16
N LEU A 32 -7.32 -6.44 -6.03
CA LEU A 32 -8.10 -7.30 -5.14
C LEU A 32 -7.92 -6.86 -3.68
N ALA A 33 -6.69 -6.65 -3.24
CA ALA A 33 -6.40 -6.26 -1.87
C ALA A 33 -6.95 -4.86 -1.52
N ASP A 34 -6.73 -3.88 -2.41
CA ASP A 34 -7.13 -2.48 -2.20
C ASP A 34 -8.62 -2.22 -2.35
N GLN A 35 -9.29 -2.91 -3.26
CA GLN A 35 -10.66 -2.54 -3.64
C GLN A 35 -11.70 -3.54 -3.13
N TRP A 36 -11.35 -4.82 -3.05
CA TRP A 36 -12.29 -5.88 -2.64
C TRP A 36 -12.12 -6.27 -1.18
N CYS A 37 -10.88 -6.45 -0.72
CA CYS A 37 -10.61 -6.88 0.65
C CYS A 37 -10.59 -5.71 1.65
N GLN A 38 -10.42 -4.47 1.16
CA GLN A 38 -10.48 -3.29 1.99
C GLN A 38 -11.91 -3.01 2.47
N LEU A 39 -12.07 -2.74 3.76
CA LEU A 39 -13.35 -2.28 4.30
C LEU A 39 -13.62 -0.83 3.89
N SER A 40 -14.84 -0.53 3.45
CA SER A 40 -15.24 0.81 3.00
C SER A 40 -14.95 1.89 4.04
N ARG A 41 -15.16 1.58 5.33
CA ARG A 41 -14.82 2.48 6.44
C ARG A 41 -13.33 2.82 6.46
N ASP A 42 -12.43 1.86 6.23
CA ASP A 42 -11.00 2.17 6.21
C ASP A 42 -10.64 3.03 5.00
N ALA A 43 -11.24 2.77 3.84
CA ALA A 43 -10.97 3.53 2.62
C ALA A 43 -11.28 5.02 2.79
N VAL A 44 -12.39 5.33 3.47
CA VAL A 44 -12.80 6.69 3.77
C VAL A 44 -11.96 7.31 4.90
N LEU A 45 -11.73 6.58 5.99
CA LEU A 45 -11.18 7.16 7.22
C LEU A 45 -9.66 7.12 7.33
N LYS A 46 -8.96 6.25 6.57
CA LYS A 46 -7.49 6.14 6.60
C LYS A 46 -6.77 7.43 6.22
N GLY A 47 -7.47 8.41 5.65
CA GLY A 47 -6.95 9.75 5.35
C GLY A 47 -7.15 10.80 6.45
N LEU A 48 -7.85 10.49 7.55
CA LEU A 48 -8.15 11.48 8.60
C LEU A 48 -6.89 11.91 9.38
N HIS A 49 -6.79 13.19 9.75
CA HIS A 49 -5.64 13.76 10.47
C HIS A 49 -6.06 14.76 11.54
N GLY A 50 -5.12 15.09 12.43
CA GLY A 50 -5.30 16.15 13.42
C GLY A 50 -5.87 15.64 14.75
N THR A 51 -6.15 16.60 15.61
CA THR A 51 -6.55 16.38 17.02
C THR A 51 -8.04 16.52 17.26
N THR A 52 -8.82 16.98 16.25
CA THR A 52 -10.28 17.08 16.32
C THR A 52 -10.89 15.74 16.73
N ARG A 53 -11.84 15.78 17.66
CA ARG A 53 -12.56 14.58 18.08
C ARG A 53 -13.58 14.20 17.01
N VAL A 54 -13.60 12.92 16.68
CA VAL A 54 -14.55 12.31 15.77
C VAL A 54 -15.17 11.08 16.42
N ARG A 55 -16.40 10.75 16.03
CA ARG A 55 -16.99 9.45 16.32
C ARG A 55 -16.29 8.37 15.49
N LEU A 56 -16.58 7.11 15.78
CA LEU A 56 -15.92 5.99 15.10
C LEU A 56 -16.22 5.90 13.60
N ASP A 57 -17.31 6.49 13.13
CA ASP A 57 -17.66 6.62 11.72
C ASP A 57 -16.93 7.78 11.00
N GLY A 58 -16.16 8.59 11.73
CA GLY A 58 -15.42 9.74 11.20
C GLY A 58 -16.16 11.07 11.26
N THR A 59 -17.42 11.10 11.69
CA THR A 59 -18.17 12.36 11.88
C THR A 59 -17.55 13.18 13.00
N VAL A 60 -17.50 14.50 12.84
CA VAL A 60 -16.98 15.42 13.87
C VAL A 60 -17.86 15.33 15.10
N ALA A 61 -17.24 15.06 16.25
CA ALA A 61 -17.96 14.96 17.52
C ALA A 61 -18.33 16.35 18.02
N THR A 62 -19.58 16.50 18.47
CA THR A 62 -20.07 17.70 19.16
C THR A 62 -19.60 17.73 20.61
N GLU A 63 -19.79 18.85 21.30
CA GLU A 63 -19.52 18.94 22.75
C GLU A 63 -20.39 17.96 23.55
N ALA A 64 -21.64 17.74 23.13
CA ALA A 64 -22.53 16.76 23.73
C ALA A 64 -22.01 15.32 23.55
N ASP A 65 -21.55 14.97 22.34
CA ASP A 65 -20.93 13.65 22.07
C ASP A 65 -19.67 13.42 22.91
N ILE A 66 -18.94 14.48 23.25
CA ILE A 66 -17.72 14.40 24.06
C ILE A 66 -18.06 14.22 25.54
N ALA A 67 -19.14 14.84 26.01
CA ALA A 67 -19.61 14.76 27.39
C ALA A 67 -20.34 13.44 27.70
N ASP A 68 -20.92 12.78 26.69
CA ASP A 68 -21.65 11.52 26.85
C ASP A 68 -20.68 10.32 26.97
N PRO A 69 -20.63 9.63 28.14
CA PRO A 69 -19.75 8.47 28.34
C PRO A 69 -20.13 7.26 27.46
N HIS A 70 -21.32 7.22 26.89
CA HIS A 70 -21.78 6.15 26.00
C HIS A 70 -21.38 6.38 24.54
N VAL A 71 -20.93 7.59 24.18
CA VAL A 71 -20.49 7.91 22.82
C VAL A 71 -18.97 7.82 22.72
N ARG A 72 -18.48 6.83 21.97
CA ARG A 72 -17.04 6.65 21.78
C ARG A 72 -16.50 7.65 20.76
N THR A 73 -15.70 8.59 21.25
CA THR A 73 -14.98 9.57 20.43
C THR A 73 -13.46 9.34 20.49
N VAL A 74 -12.76 9.65 19.40
CA VAL A 74 -11.30 9.52 19.28
C VAL A 74 -10.75 10.70 18.49
N LYS A 75 -9.44 10.97 18.58
CA LYS A 75 -8.79 11.95 17.70
C LYS A 75 -8.83 11.45 16.26
N ALA A 76 -9.14 12.33 15.31
CA ALA A 76 -9.19 12.02 13.87
C ALA A 76 -7.91 11.34 13.38
N GLY A 77 -6.74 11.85 13.78
CA GLY A 77 -5.45 11.25 13.43
C GLY A 77 -5.26 9.83 13.98
N THR A 78 -5.75 9.54 15.19
CA THR A 78 -5.70 8.20 15.78
C THR A 78 -6.58 7.23 15.00
N LEU A 79 -7.81 7.64 14.68
CA LEU A 79 -8.71 6.82 13.87
C LEU A 79 -8.12 6.54 12.49
N GLY A 80 -7.56 7.55 11.84
CA GLY A 80 -6.93 7.41 10.54
C GLY A 80 -5.76 6.42 10.54
N TRP A 81 -4.91 6.43 11.58
CA TRP A 81 -3.84 5.44 11.72
C TRP A 81 -4.36 4.02 11.97
N LEU A 82 -5.39 3.86 12.79
CA LEU A 82 -5.99 2.55 13.02
C LEU A 82 -6.59 1.96 11.74
N CYS A 83 -7.30 2.78 10.96
CA CYS A 83 -7.86 2.38 9.67
C CYS A 83 -6.76 2.03 8.65
N ALA A 84 -5.71 2.85 8.56
CA ALA A 84 -4.56 2.57 7.68
C ALA A 84 -3.83 1.28 8.09
N ALA A 85 -3.60 1.06 9.38
CA ALA A 85 -2.92 -0.13 9.88
C ALA A 85 -3.75 -1.40 9.65
N ARG A 86 -5.07 -1.34 9.90
CA ARG A 86 -5.98 -2.46 9.62
C ARG A 86 -5.95 -2.82 8.14
N HIS A 87 -6.04 -1.83 7.27
CA HIS A 87 -5.94 -2.05 5.83
C HIS A 87 -4.58 -2.60 5.42
N GLY A 88 -3.48 -2.02 5.92
CA GLY A 88 -2.12 -2.51 5.64
C GLY A 88 -1.92 -3.96 6.07
N LEU A 89 -2.52 -4.39 7.20
CA LEU A 89 -2.52 -5.79 7.65
C LEU A 89 -3.30 -6.69 6.69
N THR A 90 -4.52 -6.31 6.31
CA THR A 90 -5.33 -7.07 5.35
C THR A 90 -4.63 -7.18 3.99
N TYR A 91 -4.11 -6.07 3.48
CA TYR A 91 -3.36 -6.01 2.22
C TYR A 91 -2.15 -6.95 2.25
N SER A 92 -1.33 -6.82 3.30
CA SER A 92 -0.13 -7.65 3.47
C SER A 92 -0.46 -9.13 3.60
N GLY A 93 -1.60 -9.47 4.23
CA GLY A 93 -2.10 -10.84 4.30
C GLY A 93 -2.48 -11.42 2.94
N VAL A 94 -3.19 -10.65 2.10
CA VAL A 94 -3.55 -11.05 0.73
C VAL A 94 -2.29 -11.24 -0.11
N GLN A 95 -1.38 -10.26 -0.09
CA GLN A 95 -0.14 -10.30 -0.86
C GLN A 95 0.75 -11.49 -0.45
N LEU A 96 0.93 -11.71 0.87
CA LEU A 96 1.72 -12.83 1.39
C LEU A 96 1.10 -14.17 0.98
N THR A 97 -0.22 -14.32 1.11
CA THR A 97 -0.92 -15.56 0.76
C THR A 97 -0.77 -15.88 -0.72
N ALA A 98 -0.98 -14.88 -1.59
CA ALA A 98 -0.82 -15.02 -3.04
C ALA A 98 0.63 -15.37 -3.41
N GLY A 99 1.60 -14.66 -2.83
CA GLY A 99 3.02 -14.93 -3.05
C GLY A 99 3.41 -16.35 -2.65
N VAL A 100 2.99 -16.80 -1.46
CA VAL A 100 3.24 -18.17 -0.98
C VAL A 100 2.59 -19.20 -1.91
N ALA A 101 1.32 -18.99 -2.30
CA ALA A 101 0.60 -19.92 -3.16
C ALA A 101 1.27 -20.06 -4.54
N VAL A 102 1.56 -18.95 -5.21
CA VAL A 102 2.17 -18.94 -6.55
C VAL A 102 3.58 -19.56 -6.52
N THR A 103 4.40 -19.16 -5.54
CA THR A 103 5.77 -19.69 -5.44
C THR A 103 5.76 -21.19 -5.13
N ARG A 104 4.88 -21.65 -4.23
CA ARG A 104 4.71 -23.09 -3.93
C ARG A 104 4.23 -23.88 -5.14
N ALA A 105 3.26 -23.37 -5.89
CA ALA A 105 2.75 -24.00 -7.10
C ALA A 105 3.84 -24.19 -8.17
N LEU A 106 4.80 -23.26 -8.24
CA LEU A 106 5.94 -23.30 -9.16
C LEU A 106 7.18 -23.99 -8.58
N GLY A 107 7.05 -24.67 -7.44
CA GLY A 107 8.13 -25.45 -6.82
C GLY A 107 9.14 -24.65 -6.02
N TYR A 108 8.94 -23.35 -5.83
CA TYR A 108 9.79 -22.52 -4.97
C TYR A 108 9.36 -22.64 -3.50
N ARG A 109 10.34 -22.91 -2.61
CA ARG A 109 10.15 -22.88 -1.16
C ARG A 109 11.04 -21.81 -0.55
N LEU A 110 10.46 -20.66 -0.29
CA LEU A 110 11.15 -19.51 0.28
C LEU A 110 11.25 -19.64 1.81
N PRO A 111 12.39 -19.25 2.42
CA PRO A 111 12.54 -19.27 3.87
C PRO A 111 11.64 -18.22 4.53
N ALA A 112 11.16 -18.50 5.75
CA ALA A 112 10.24 -17.60 6.47
C ALA A 112 10.79 -16.17 6.62
N ARG A 113 12.11 -16.02 6.82
CA ARG A 113 12.76 -14.70 6.88
C ARG A 113 12.61 -13.85 5.62
N ALA A 114 12.51 -14.47 4.44
CA ALA A 114 12.30 -13.75 3.19
C ALA A 114 10.89 -13.19 3.12
N TRP A 115 9.90 -14.00 3.49
CA TRP A 115 8.51 -13.56 3.59
C TRP A 115 8.35 -12.44 4.60
N LEU A 116 8.88 -12.59 5.82
CA LEU A 116 8.81 -11.56 6.85
C LEU A 116 9.42 -10.23 6.38
N ALA A 117 10.56 -10.27 5.69
CA ALA A 117 11.19 -9.05 5.18
C ALA A 117 10.32 -8.33 4.14
N GLY A 118 9.77 -9.06 3.16
CA GLY A 118 8.87 -8.49 2.15
C GLY A 118 7.57 -7.97 2.76
N THR A 119 6.90 -8.78 3.58
CA THR A 119 5.65 -8.41 4.26
C THR A 119 5.86 -7.20 5.16
N ALA A 120 6.97 -7.08 5.88
CA ALA A 120 7.26 -5.93 6.72
C ALA A 120 7.41 -4.63 5.91
N ILE A 121 8.09 -4.69 4.76
CA ILE A 121 8.19 -3.55 3.85
C ILE A 121 6.79 -3.13 3.40
N THR A 122 6.03 -4.07 2.83
CA THR A 122 4.67 -3.80 2.36
C THR A 122 3.82 -3.19 3.46
N LEU A 123 3.73 -3.84 4.63
CA LEU A 123 2.90 -3.38 5.74
C LEU A 123 3.24 -1.94 6.15
N VAL A 124 4.53 -1.66 6.37
CA VAL A 124 4.96 -0.33 6.83
C VAL A 124 4.71 0.71 5.76
N THR A 125 5.14 0.46 4.52
CA THR A 125 5.06 1.48 3.48
C THR A 125 3.62 1.74 3.05
N HIS A 126 2.78 0.70 2.96
CA HIS A 126 1.36 0.82 2.64
C HIS A 126 0.63 1.60 3.74
N THR A 127 0.86 1.25 5.01
CA THR A 127 0.25 1.96 6.16
C THR A 127 0.63 3.44 6.18
N VAL A 128 1.87 3.79 5.83
CA VAL A 128 2.33 5.18 5.81
C VAL A 128 1.76 5.96 4.62
N ILE A 129 1.79 5.39 3.41
CA ILE A 129 1.32 6.09 2.20
C ILE A 129 -0.18 6.31 2.23
N ASP A 130 -0.94 5.35 2.77
CA ASP A 130 -2.38 5.47 2.93
C ASP A 130 -2.85 6.63 3.80
N ARG A 131 -1.93 7.21 4.59
CA ARG A 131 -2.17 8.45 5.32
C ARG A 131 -2.20 9.66 4.40
N ARG A 132 -1.88 9.53 3.12
CA ARG A 132 -1.90 10.53 2.03
C ARG A 132 -0.93 11.70 2.20
N ARG A 133 -0.82 12.30 3.38
CA ARG A 133 0.08 13.43 3.68
C ARG A 133 1.54 13.16 3.30
N PRO A 134 2.16 12.02 3.64
CA PRO A 134 3.55 11.75 3.24
C PRO A 134 3.71 11.74 1.72
N LEU A 135 2.79 11.06 1.02
CA LEU A 135 2.80 10.99 -0.44
C LEU A 135 2.60 12.36 -1.07
N THR A 136 1.64 13.14 -0.61
CA THR A 136 1.38 14.50 -1.09
C THR A 136 2.60 15.41 -0.88
N ALA A 137 3.29 15.29 0.26
CA ALA A 137 4.50 16.06 0.54
C ALA A 137 5.63 15.70 -0.45
N VAL A 138 5.89 14.40 -0.65
CA VAL A 138 6.88 13.92 -1.63
C VAL A 138 6.53 14.40 -3.04
N ALA A 139 5.27 14.25 -3.45
CA ALA A 139 4.80 14.70 -4.77
C ALA A 139 5.01 16.21 -4.97
N ARG A 140 4.72 17.03 -3.95
CA ARG A 140 4.99 18.48 -3.99
C ARG A 140 6.48 18.79 -4.10
N CYS A 141 7.35 18.09 -3.36
CA CYS A 141 8.80 18.23 -3.48
C CYS A 141 9.30 17.86 -4.89
N LEU A 142 8.63 16.93 -5.57
CA LEU A 142 8.93 16.54 -6.96
C LEU A 142 8.26 17.44 -8.02
N GLY A 143 7.71 18.60 -7.63
CA GLY A 143 7.08 19.55 -8.54
C GLY A 143 5.70 19.14 -9.06
N LYS A 144 5.04 18.16 -8.42
CA LYS A 144 3.69 17.70 -8.81
C LYS A 144 2.55 18.46 -8.11
N GLY A 145 2.83 19.61 -7.50
CA GLY A 145 1.82 20.45 -6.83
C GLY A 145 0.67 20.85 -7.74
N GLY A 146 0.98 21.42 -8.92
CA GLY A 146 -0.05 21.80 -9.90
C GLY A 146 -0.87 20.62 -10.42
N TYR A 147 -0.27 19.43 -10.56
CA TYR A 147 -1.00 18.21 -10.94
C TYR A 147 -2.02 17.79 -9.87
N LEU A 148 -1.61 17.80 -8.58
CA LEU A 148 -2.50 17.52 -7.45
C LEU A 148 -3.66 18.51 -7.32
N GLU A 149 -3.45 19.76 -7.71
CA GLU A 149 -4.42 20.85 -7.60
C GLU A 149 -5.41 20.88 -8.76
N THR A 150 -5.03 20.38 -9.95
CA THR A 150 -5.84 20.50 -11.17
C THR A 150 -6.53 19.22 -11.60
N ALA A 151 -5.90 18.06 -11.41
CA ALA A 151 -6.51 16.78 -11.81
C ALA A 151 -7.44 16.26 -10.71
N THR A 152 -8.61 16.90 -10.62
CA THR A 152 -9.72 16.61 -9.70
C THR A 152 -10.93 16.06 -10.42
N VAL A 153 -11.92 15.54 -9.70
CA VAL A 153 -13.15 14.98 -10.29
C VAL A 153 -14.39 15.57 -9.62
N VAL A 154 -15.36 16.05 -10.39
CA VAL A 154 -16.71 16.37 -9.89
C VAL A 154 -17.58 15.13 -10.07
N ARG A 155 -18.04 14.52 -8.96
CA ARG A 155 -18.84 13.28 -8.99
C ARG A 155 -20.34 13.55 -9.01
N THR A 156 -20.77 14.63 -8.36
CA THR A 156 -22.16 15.06 -8.30
C THR A 156 -22.30 16.46 -8.90
N PRO A 157 -23.26 16.70 -9.81
CA PRO A 157 -23.51 18.03 -10.34
C PRO A 157 -23.78 19.05 -9.22
N GLY A 158 -23.06 20.17 -9.24
CA GLY A 158 -23.21 21.24 -8.25
C GLY A 158 -22.36 21.09 -6.98
N GLU A 159 -21.64 19.98 -6.81
CA GLU A 159 -20.71 19.80 -5.71
C GLU A 159 -19.29 20.28 -6.05
N ALA A 160 -18.51 20.56 -5.00
CA ALA A 160 -17.10 20.89 -5.16
C ALA A 160 -16.31 19.70 -5.75
N PRO A 161 -15.22 19.95 -6.49
CA PRO A 161 -14.37 18.89 -7.00
C PRO A 161 -13.75 18.07 -5.86
N ASP A 162 -13.76 16.75 -6.02
CA ASP A 162 -13.05 15.84 -5.15
C ASP A 162 -11.56 15.79 -5.53
N HIS A 163 -10.71 15.94 -4.51
CA HIS A 163 -9.25 15.83 -4.62
C HIS A 163 -8.72 14.41 -4.36
N GLY A 164 -9.60 13.44 -4.09
CA GLY A 164 -9.23 12.06 -3.82
C GLY A 164 -10.20 11.04 -4.41
N GLY A 165 -9.78 9.78 -4.44
CA GLY A 165 -10.54 8.68 -5.05
C GLY A 165 -10.32 8.56 -6.57
N PRO A 166 -10.92 7.56 -7.22
CA PRO A 166 -10.68 7.23 -8.62
C PRO A 166 -10.80 8.45 -9.56
N GLY A 167 -9.86 8.56 -10.50
CA GLY A 167 -9.78 9.64 -11.50
C GLY A 167 -9.08 10.92 -11.04
N THR A 168 -8.62 11.00 -9.79
CA THR A 168 -7.89 12.17 -9.25
C THR A 168 -6.38 11.94 -9.28
N ALA A 169 -5.58 13.01 -9.38
CA ALA A 169 -4.12 12.93 -9.30
C ALA A 169 -3.63 12.24 -8.03
N LEU A 170 -4.29 12.49 -6.89
CA LEU A 170 -3.90 11.86 -5.63
C LEU A 170 -4.08 10.34 -5.69
N PHE A 171 -5.16 9.86 -6.30
CA PHE A 171 -5.40 8.43 -6.47
C PHE A 171 -4.40 7.77 -7.43
N GLU A 172 -4.11 8.40 -8.55
CA GLU A 172 -3.12 7.86 -9.51
C GLU A 172 -1.71 7.80 -8.89
N LEU A 173 -1.31 8.84 -8.16
CA LEU A 173 -0.03 8.86 -7.44
C LEU A 173 0.02 7.81 -6.33
N ASP A 174 -1.11 7.60 -5.64
CA ASP A 174 -1.24 6.59 -4.59
C ASP A 174 -1.09 5.18 -5.17
N GLN A 175 -1.83 4.85 -6.24
CA GLN A 175 -1.72 3.56 -6.93
C GLN A 175 -0.31 3.33 -7.48
N ALA A 176 0.29 4.34 -8.12
CA ALA A 176 1.65 4.23 -8.63
C ALA A 176 2.68 3.97 -7.50
N ALA A 177 2.54 4.66 -6.36
CA ALA A 177 3.46 4.48 -5.24
C ALA A 177 3.33 3.09 -4.61
N HIS A 178 2.11 2.61 -4.37
CA HIS A 178 1.88 1.28 -3.81
C HIS A 178 2.43 0.17 -4.71
N ARG A 179 2.24 0.26 -6.03
CA ARG A 179 2.78 -0.71 -6.99
C ARG A 179 4.32 -0.69 -7.03
N ALA A 180 4.93 0.49 -7.04
CA ALA A 180 6.38 0.63 -6.99
C ALA A 180 6.98 0.02 -5.71
N LEU A 181 6.29 0.17 -4.57
CA LEU A 181 6.69 -0.46 -3.31
C LEU A 181 6.45 -1.97 -3.29
N GLY A 182 5.43 -2.46 -3.99
CA GLY A 182 5.23 -3.88 -4.25
C GLY A 182 6.46 -4.49 -4.96
N VAL A 183 7.01 -3.80 -5.97
CA VAL A 183 8.26 -4.21 -6.62
C VAL A 183 9.43 -4.23 -5.63
N LEU A 184 9.57 -3.21 -4.78
CA LEU A 184 10.61 -3.18 -3.75
C LEU A 184 10.49 -4.38 -2.77
N ALA A 185 9.28 -4.66 -2.29
CA ALA A 185 9.02 -5.80 -1.39
C ALA A 185 9.34 -7.15 -2.07
N ALA A 186 8.99 -7.31 -3.34
CA ALA A 186 9.32 -8.49 -4.14
C ALA A 186 10.84 -8.67 -4.29
N VAL A 187 11.56 -7.59 -4.62
CA VAL A 187 13.02 -7.59 -4.75
C VAL A 187 13.68 -7.95 -3.41
N VAL A 188 13.27 -7.35 -2.30
CA VAL A 188 13.85 -7.65 -0.98
C VAL A 188 13.58 -9.09 -0.58
N THR A 189 12.36 -9.59 -0.80
CA THR A 189 12.02 -11.00 -0.58
C THR A 189 12.97 -11.92 -1.34
N ALA A 190 13.18 -11.65 -2.63
CA ALA A 190 14.09 -12.43 -3.48
C ALA A 190 15.56 -12.33 -3.04
N VAL A 191 16.03 -11.15 -2.59
CA VAL A 191 17.40 -10.97 -2.08
C VAL A 191 17.61 -11.76 -0.78
N VAL A 192 16.67 -11.67 0.17
CA VAL A 192 16.78 -12.35 1.47
C VAL A 192 16.70 -13.86 1.30
N ALA A 193 15.85 -14.34 0.37
CA ALA A 193 15.77 -15.76 0.02
C ALA A 193 17.12 -16.33 -0.43
N ARG A 194 17.89 -15.59 -1.26
CA ARG A 194 19.22 -16.03 -1.74
C ARG A 194 20.28 -16.11 -0.66
N ARG A 195 20.17 -15.28 0.39
CA ARG A 195 21.04 -15.37 1.58
C ARG A 195 20.66 -16.58 2.46
N GLY A 196 19.56 -17.26 2.13
CA GLY A 196 19.14 -18.61 2.56
C GLY A 196 20.09 -19.73 2.21
N ASP A 197 20.52 -19.72 0.95
CA ASP A 197 21.16 -20.86 0.29
C ASP A 197 22.70 -20.78 0.32
N ARG A 198 23.26 -19.99 1.25
CA ARG A 198 24.70 -19.94 1.53
C ARG A 198 24.98 -20.75 2.78
#